data_AF-A0A2J8QLH4-F1
#
_entry.id   AF-A0A2J8QLH4-F1
#
_cell.length_a   1.000
_cell.length_b   1.000
_cell.length_c   1.000
_cell.angle_alpha   90.00
_cell.angle_beta   90.00
_cell.angle_gamma   90.00
#
_symmetry.space_group_name_H-M   'P 1'
#
loop_
_entity.id
_entity.type
_entity.pdbx_description
1 polymer ?
#
loop_
_entity_poly.entity_id
_entity_poly.type
_entity_poly.pdbx_seq_one_letter_code
_entity_poly.pdbx_strand_id
1 'polypeptide(L)'
;MAKVLTPELYAELRAKSTPSGFTLDDVIQTGVDNPGHPYIMTVGCVAGDEESYEVFKDLFDPIIEDRHGGYKPSDEHKTDLNPDNLQGGDDLDPNYVLSSRVRTGRSIRGFCLPPHCSRGERRAIEKL
;
A
#
# COMPACT_ATOMS: atom_id res chain seq x y z
N MET A 1 -4.49 9.77 -3.70
CA MET A 1 -4.71 10.67 -2.55
C MET A 1 -5.36 11.98 -2.97
N ALA A 2 -4.64 12.90 -3.64
CA ALA A 2 -5.16 14.26 -3.90
C ALA A 2 -6.46 14.34 -4.74
N LYS A 3 -6.75 13.32 -5.56
CA LYS A 3 -8.03 13.21 -6.30
C LYS A 3 -9.23 12.85 -5.42
N VAL A 4 -8.99 12.29 -4.23
CA VAL A 4 -10.01 11.72 -3.34
C VAL A 4 -10.21 12.57 -2.10
N LEU A 5 -9.14 13.16 -1.56
CA LEU A 5 -9.22 13.96 -0.36
C LEU A 5 -10.07 15.22 -0.59
N THR A 6 -11.13 15.39 0.20
CA THR A 6 -11.97 16.59 0.23
C THR A 6 -11.88 17.28 1.60
N PRO A 7 -12.28 18.57 1.71
CA PRO A 7 -12.33 19.26 2.99
C PRO A 7 -13.20 18.53 4.05
N GLU A 8 -14.32 17.96 3.62
CA GLU A 8 -15.25 17.22 4.48
C GLU A 8 -14.60 15.93 4.99
N LEU A 9 -13.96 15.17 4.10
CA LEU A 9 -13.27 13.94 4.45
C LEU A 9 -12.10 14.21 5.40
N TYR A 10 -11.33 15.28 5.16
CA TYR A 10 -10.26 15.69 6.05
C TYR A 10 -10.80 16.08 7.43
N ALA A 11 -11.87 16.88 7.49
CA ALA A 11 -12.48 17.28 8.76
C ALA A 11 -12.98 16.08 9.58
N GLU A 12 -13.54 15.06 8.93
CA GLU A 12 -14.00 13.84 9.58
C GLU A 12 -12.84 12.97 10.10
N LEU A 13 -11.81 12.78 9.29
CA LEU A 13 -10.74 11.82 9.58
C LEU A 13 -9.58 12.40 10.41
N ARG A 14 -9.36 13.73 10.40
CA ARG A 14 -8.17 14.35 11.03
C ARG A 14 -8.02 14.12 12.53
N ALA A 15 -9.13 13.85 13.23
CA ALA A 15 -9.12 13.60 14.67
C ALA A 15 -8.93 12.11 15.02
N LYS A 16 -8.95 11.22 14.02
CA LYS A 16 -8.74 9.78 14.20
C LYS A 16 -7.24 9.47 14.23
N SER A 17 -6.89 8.43 14.99
CA SER A 17 -5.55 7.82 14.98
C SER A 17 -5.68 6.31 15.15
N THR A 18 -4.70 5.58 14.65
CA THR A 18 -4.60 4.13 14.85
C THR A 18 -4.14 3.82 16.29
N PRO A 19 -4.19 2.55 16.75
CA PRO A 19 -3.69 2.19 18.07
C PRO A 19 -2.21 2.54 18.31
N SER A 20 -1.40 2.63 17.24
CA SER A 20 0.01 3.04 17.31
C SER A 20 0.21 4.56 17.24
N GLY A 21 -0.88 5.32 17.09
CA GLY A 21 -0.88 6.78 16.97
C GLY A 21 -0.63 7.32 15.56
N PHE A 22 -0.71 6.50 14.52
CA PHE A 22 -0.60 6.98 13.13
C PHE A 22 -1.86 7.77 12.74
N THR A 23 -1.68 8.93 12.11
CA THR A 23 -2.76 9.90 11.84
C THR A 23 -3.06 10.06 10.35
N LEU A 24 -4.15 10.76 10.02
CA LEU A 24 -4.45 11.13 8.64
C LEU A 24 -3.32 11.95 7.99
N ASP A 25 -2.71 12.87 8.74
CA ASP A 25 -1.64 13.71 8.21
C ASP A 25 -0.42 12.85 7.85
N ASP A 26 -0.06 11.88 8.70
CA ASP A 26 1.00 10.91 8.42
C ASP A 26 0.69 10.07 7.16
N VAL A 27 -0.58 9.68 6.99
CA VAL A 27 -1.04 8.94 5.79
C VAL A 27 -0.80 9.75 4.51
N ILE A 28 -1.12 11.05 4.50
CA ILE A 28 -1.17 11.84 3.26
C ILE A 28 0.10 12.65 2.98
N GLN A 29 1.00 12.82 3.95
CA GLN A 29 2.15 13.72 3.86
C GLN A 29 2.95 13.54 2.57
N THR A 30 3.23 12.30 2.18
CA THR A 30 3.99 12.04 0.95
C THR A 30 3.31 12.56 -0.31
N GLY A 31 1.97 12.57 -0.39
CA GLY A 31 1.25 13.11 -1.54
C GLY A 31 1.03 14.62 -1.48
N VAL A 32 1.16 15.22 -0.29
CA VAL A 32 1.21 16.68 -0.13
C VAL A 32 2.57 17.19 -0.61
N ASP A 33 3.66 16.58 -0.15
CA ASP A 33 5.03 16.99 -0.48
C ASP A 33 5.41 16.68 -1.94
N ASN A 34 4.79 15.67 -2.54
CA ASN A 34 5.11 15.20 -3.89
C ASN A 34 3.86 15.28 -4.79
N PRO A 35 3.68 16.38 -5.55
CA PRO A 35 2.47 16.58 -6.37
C PRO A 35 2.34 15.58 -7.54
N GLY A 36 3.41 14.85 -7.85
CA GLY A 36 3.44 13.81 -8.87
C GLY A 36 4.84 13.21 -8.98
N HIS A 37 5.02 12.35 -9.98
CA HIS A 37 6.32 11.77 -10.30
C HIS A 37 6.55 11.82 -11.83
N PRO A 38 7.79 12.09 -12.32
CA PRO A 38 8.03 12.35 -13.73
C PRO A 38 7.65 11.22 -14.71
N TYR A 39 7.55 9.98 -14.23
CA TYR A 39 7.39 8.80 -15.09
C TYR A 39 6.15 7.96 -14.80
N ILE A 40 5.53 8.11 -13.62
CA ILE A 40 4.44 7.22 -13.17
C ILE A 40 3.40 8.01 -12.39
N MET A 41 2.16 7.51 -12.39
CA MET A 41 1.13 7.98 -11.48
C MET A 41 1.39 7.43 -10.07
N THR A 42 1.53 8.33 -9.10
CA THR A 42 1.74 8.01 -7.69
C THR A 42 0.42 7.87 -6.95
N VAL A 43 0.41 7.06 -5.89
CA VAL A 43 -0.75 6.90 -5.00
C VAL A 43 -0.89 8.11 -4.08
N GLY A 44 0.22 8.60 -3.52
CA GLY A 44 0.27 9.82 -2.69
C GLY A 44 -0.21 9.64 -1.24
N CYS A 45 -0.31 8.41 -0.75
CA CYS A 45 -0.53 8.12 0.67
C CYS A 45 0.09 6.78 1.05
N VAL A 46 0.30 6.56 2.35
CA VAL A 46 0.90 5.34 2.92
C VAL A 46 0.16 4.90 4.17
N ALA A 47 0.23 3.61 4.50
CA ALA A 47 -0.21 3.07 5.77
C ALA A 47 0.97 2.99 6.76
N GLY A 48 0.72 3.32 8.02
CA GLY A 48 1.70 3.23 9.11
C GLY A 48 1.63 1.91 9.86
N ASP A 49 0.51 1.20 9.79
CA ASP A 49 0.21 -0.08 10.45
C ASP A 49 -0.96 -0.80 9.75
N GLU A 50 -1.36 -1.99 10.24
CA GLU A 50 -2.46 -2.78 9.65
C GLU A 50 -3.80 -2.04 9.78
N GLU A 51 -4.02 -1.38 10.92
CA GLU A 51 -5.24 -0.66 11.26
C GLU A 51 -5.46 0.61 10.43
N SER A 52 -4.39 1.19 9.87
CA SER A 52 -4.46 2.37 8.99
C SER A 52 -5.48 2.18 7.86
N TYR A 53 -5.55 0.98 7.27
CA TYR A 53 -6.49 0.69 6.18
C TYR A 53 -7.95 0.71 6.61
N GLU A 54 -8.25 0.39 7.87
CA GLU A 54 -9.63 0.41 8.39
C GLU A 54 -10.00 1.79 8.98
N VAL A 55 -9.12 2.38 9.78
CA VAL A 55 -9.36 3.68 10.44
C VAL A 55 -9.56 4.80 9.41
N PHE A 56 -8.82 4.73 8.29
CA PHE A 56 -8.87 5.72 7.21
C PHE A 56 -9.45 5.14 5.91
N LYS A 57 -10.32 4.12 6.00
CA LYS A 57 -10.89 3.44 4.83
C LYS A 57 -11.62 4.38 3.87
N ASP A 58 -12.31 5.39 4.39
CA ASP A 58 -13.04 6.35 3.55
C ASP A 58 -12.10 7.14 2.60
N LEU A 59 -10.82 7.22 2.94
CA LEU A 59 -9.76 7.71 2.04
C LEU A 59 -9.13 6.57 1.22
N PHE A 60 -8.78 5.44 1.85
CA PHE A 60 -8.06 4.36 1.17
C PHE A 60 -8.90 3.62 0.13
N ASP A 61 -10.15 3.31 0.41
CA ASP A 61 -11.03 2.52 -0.45
C ASP A 61 -11.18 3.15 -1.85
N PRO A 62 -11.54 4.45 -2.00
CA PRO A 62 -11.62 5.06 -3.33
C PRO A 62 -10.25 5.16 -4.03
N ILE A 63 -9.16 5.31 -3.26
CA ILE A 63 -7.80 5.34 -3.82
C ILE A 63 -7.40 3.96 -4.36
N ILE A 64 -7.74 2.89 -3.63
CA ILE A 64 -7.49 1.51 -4.03
C ILE A 64 -8.30 1.19 -5.28
N GLU A 65 -9.57 1.59 -5.33
CA GLU A 65 -10.44 1.42 -6.49
C GLU A 65 -9.87 2.10 -7.74
N ASP A 66 -9.50 3.39 -7.65
CA ASP A 66 -8.86 4.13 -8.78
C ASP A 66 -7.54 3.47 -9.20
N ARG A 67 -6.70 3.09 -8.23
CA ARG A 67 -5.37 2.55 -8.52
C ARG A 67 -5.41 1.14 -9.11
N HIS A 68 -6.39 0.32 -8.74
CA HIS A 68 -6.49 -1.09 -9.15
C HIS A 68 -7.61 -1.33 -10.17
N GLY A 69 -8.02 -0.31 -10.91
CA GLY A 69 -8.89 -0.47 -12.08
C GLY A 69 -10.33 -0.84 -11.73
N GLY A 70 -10.89 -0.27 -10.67
CA GLY A 70 -12.26 -0.51 -10.23
C GLY A 70 -12.43 -1.62 -9.19
N TYR A 71 -11.36 -2.00 -8.49
CA TYR A 71 -11.41 -2.99 -7.41
C TYR A 71 -12.18 -2.43 -6.20
N LYS A 72 -13.39 -2.96 -5.97
CA LYS A 72 -14.34 -2.40 -4.99
C LYS A 72 -14.05 -2.88 -3.58
N PRO A 73 -14.52 -2.16 -2.54
CA PRO A 73 -14.44 -2.62 -1.15
C PRO A 73 -15.17 -3.96 -0.90
N SER A 74 -16.14 -4.31 -1.74
CA SER A 74 -16.87 -5.57 -1.69
C SER A 74 -16.14 -6.74 -2.37
N ASP A 75 -15.07 -6.48 -3.11
CA ASP A 75 -14.37 -7.50 -3.88
C ASP A 75 -13.40 -8.28 -2.99
N GLU A 76 -13.31 -9.60 -3.21
CA GLU A 76 -12.45 -10.49 -2.43
C GLU A 76 -11.15 -10.83 -3.19
N HIS A 77 -10.01 -10.62 -2.52
CA HIS A 77 -8.72 -10.92 -3.10
C HIS A 77 -8.47 -12.43 -3.10
N LYS A 78 -8.07 -12.97 -4.26
CA LYS A 78 -7.68 -14.38 -4.41
C LYS A 78 -6.17 -14.49 -4.48
N THR A 79 -5.59 -15.34 -3.64
CA THR A 79 -4.17 -15.68 -3.66
C THR A 79 -3.98 -17.10 -4.16
N ASP A 80 -3.11 -17.27 -5.14
CA ASP A 80 -2.63 -18.56 -5.61
C ASP A 80 -1.10 -18.50 -5.74
N LEU A 81 -0.40 -19.36 -4.99
CA LEU A 81 1.06 -19.47 -5.00
C LEU A 81 1.50 -20.84 -5.52
N ASN A 82 0.60 -21.60 -6.17
CA ASN A 82 0.93 -22.87 -6.80
C ASN A 82 1.55 -22.61 -8.20
N PRO A 83 2.87 -22.84 -8.40
CA PRO A 83 3.49 -22.63 -9.70
C PRO A 83 2.98 -23.62 -10.75
N ASP A 84 2.43 -24.77 -10.36
CA ASP A 84 1.90 -25.77 -11.30
C ASP A 84 0.67 -25.27 -12.08
N ASN A 85 0.01 -24.22 -11.58
CA ASN A 85 -1.09 -23.55 -12.28
C ASN A 85 -0.59 -22.60 -13.38
N LEU A 86 0.71 -22.29 -13.44
CA LEU A 86 1.32 -21.52 -14.53
C LEU A 86 1.54 -22.41 -15.76
N GLN A 87 1.10 -21.93 -16.92
CA GLN A 87 1.26 -22.64 -18.19
C GLN A 87 2.30 -21.93 -19.07
N GLY A 88 3.39 -22.64 -19.40
CA GLY A 88 4.51 -22.11 -20.18
C GLY A 88 5.37 -21.10 -19.42
N GLY A 89 6.04 -20.20 -20.16
CA GLY A 89 6.90 -19.16 -19.60
C GLY A 89 8.35 -19.60 -19.35
N ASP A 90 8.67 -20.84 -19.69
CA ASP A 90 9.98 -21.47 -19.62
C ASP A 90 10.82 -21.27 -20.90
N ASP A 91 10.24 -20.71 -21.96
CA ASP A 91 10.82 -20.59 -23.30
C ASP A 91 10.78 -19.16 -23.88
N LEU A 92 10.75 -18.14 -23.02
CA LEU A 92 10.81 -16.74 -23.44
C LEU A 92 12.05 -16.47 -24.30
N ASP A 93 11.88 -15.83 -25.47
CA ASP A 93 12.97 -15.62 -26.43
C ASP A 93 14.14 -14.81 -25.81
N PRO A 94 15.32 -15.42 -25.62
CA PRO A 94 16.46 -14.79 -24.97
C PRO A 94 17.11 -13.68 -25.80
N ASN A 95 16.76 -13.56 -27.10
CA ASN A 95 17.21 -12.42 -27.90
C ASN A 95 16.51 -11.10 -27.50
N TYR A 96 15.37 -11.21 -26.80
CA TYR A 96 14.58 -10.06 -26.36
C TYR A 96 14.56 -9.95 -24.83
N VAL A 97 14.41 -11.07 -24.13
CA VAL A 97 14.29 -11.10 -22.66
C VAL A 97 15.67 -11.29 -22.02
N LEU A 98 16.25 -10.20 -21.53
CA LEU A 98 17.57 -10.22 -20.88
C LEU A 98 17.55 -10.88 -19.50
N SER A 99 16.45 -10.74 -18.76
CA SER A 99 16.30 -11.31 -17.42
C SER A 99 14.83 -11.36 -16.99
N SER A 100 14.46 -12.39 -16.24
CA SER A 100 13.13 -12.53 -15.64
C SER A 100 13.21 -12.37 -14.11
N ARG A 101 12.25 -11.66 -13.51
CA ARG A 101 12.23 -11.41 -12.06
C ARG A 101 10.81 -11.34 -11.51
N VAL A 102 10.55 -12.10 -10.45
CA VAL A 102 9.32 -12.03 -9.64
C VAL A 102 9.65 -11.47 -8.26
N ARG A 103 8.84 -10.54 -7.76
CA ARG A 103 9.00 -9.95 -6.42
C ARG A 103 7.65 -9.71 -5.77
N THR A 104 7.55 -9.98 -4.48
CA THR A 104 6.41 -9.60 -3.63
C THR A 104 6.91 -8.99 -2.31
N GLY A 105 6.01 -8.51 -1.47
CA GLY A 105 6.31 -8.02 -0.12
C GLY A 105 5.44 -8.73 0.92
N ARG A 106 5.91 -8.81 2.16
CA ARG A 106 5.15 -9.32 3.30
C ARG A 106 5.38 -8.39 4.48
N SER A 107 4.34 -8.17 5.26
CA SER A 107 4.40 -7.47 6.54
C SER A 107 4.14 -8.48 7.66
N ILE A 108 4.81 -8.30 8.80
CA ILE A 108 4.60 -9.15 9.98
C ILE A 108 3.55 -8.49 10.86
N ARG A 109 2.43 -9.18 11.11
CA ARG A 109 1.35 -8.69 11.96
C ARG A 109 1.87 -8.32 13.36
N GLY A 110 1.36 -7.23 13.91
CA GLY A 110 1.72 -6.74 15.24
C GLY A 110 2.92 -5.80 15.26
N PHE A 111 3.46 -5.42 14.10
CA PHE A 111 4.48 -4.38 13.97
C PHE A 111 3.99 -3.27 13.04
N CYS A 112 4.32 -2.03 13.37
CA CYS A 112 4.10 -0.92 12.45
C CYS A 112 4.90 -1.11 11.15
N LEU A 113 4.37 -0.56 10.07
CA LEU A 113 4.98 -0.53 8.74
C LEU A 113 6.15 0.48 8.68
N PRO A 114 7.01 0.41 7.65
CA PRO A 114 8.20 1.26 7.55
C PRO A 114 8.00 2.77 7.77
N PRO A 115 6.88 3.41 7.37
CA PRO A 115 6.66 4.83 7.63
C PRO A 115 6.64 5.20 9.12
N HIS A 116 6.20 4.28 9.99
CA HIS A 116 5.92 4.57 11.40
C HIS A 116 6.72 3.71 12.39
N CYS A 117 7.29 2.59 11.94
CA CYS A 117 7.99 1.66 12.83
C CYS A 117 9.10 2.34 13.63
N SER A 118 9.06 2.12 14.95
CA SER A 118 10.13 2.53 15.84
C SER A 118 11.42 1.77 15.53
N ARG A 119 12.55 2.29 16.04
CA ARG A 119 13.83 1.56 15.97
C ARG A 119 13.74 0.19 16.65
N GLY A 120 12.90 0.04 17.69
CA GLY A 120 12.70 -1.22 18.41
C GLY A 120 11.97 -2.24 17.55
N GLU A 121 10.82 -1.87 16.98
CA GLU A 121 10.03 -2.75 16.10
C GLU A 121 10.84 -3.21 14.88
N ARG A 122 11.55 -2.28 14.22
CA ARG A 122 12.38 -2.62 13.06
C ARG A 122 13.45 -3.66 13.37
N ARG A 123 14.13 -3.51 14.52
CA ARG A 123 15.14 -4.47 15.00
C ARG A 123 14.51 -5.80 15.42
N ALA A 124 13.29 -5.78 15.94
CA ALA A 124 12.58 -6.99 16.30
C ALA A 124 12.19 -7.81 15.06
N ILE A 125 11.73 -7.15 13.98
CA ILE A 125 11.47 -7.81 12.68
C ILE A 125 12.77 -8.39 12.11
N GLU A 126 13.88 -7.63 12.15
CA GLU A 126 15.19 -8.10 11.67
C GLU A 126 15.67 -9.38 12.37
N LYS A 127 15.32 -9.54 13.65
CA LYS A 127 15.78 -10.66 14.49
C LYS A 127 14.93 -11.93 14.36
N LEU A 128 13.64 -11.81 14.01
CA LEU A 128 12.63 -12.87 14.12
C LEU A 128 12.99 -14.16 13.37
#